data_AF-A0A1I1IE72-F1
#
_entry.id   AF-A0A1I1IE72-F1
#
_cell.length_a   1.000
_cell.length_b   1.000
_cell.length_c   1.000
_cell.angle_alpha   90.00
_cell.angle_beta   90.00
_cell.angle_gamma   90.00
#
_symmetry.space_group_name_H-M   'P 1'
#
loop_
_entity.id
_entity.type
_entity.pdbx_description
1 polymer ?
#
loop_
_entity_poly.entity_id
_entity_poly.type
_entity_poly.pdbx_seq_one_letter_code
_entity_poly.pdbx_strand_id
1 'polypeptide(L)'
;MSSAEKSVYFDVDKVFCISIKNRSDRRDSIIKEFSSIKNPIEFILVDRNKENPEKGCYDSHVHCARLALKHNYKRVLILEDDATFFAPEQKQVSRINNFLRIRNPSLFYLGGMIGRMWLIPWPGVVRCRLTGTHAYILSRKGCQKLASSKYEGIAIDSYFCRKFKAYSCYPIISQQQPESIISSDIMDYRDLNKGSKNLKDEEYWKENFESQKKSLKKNWARTFLLRYL
;
A
#
# COMPACT_ATOMS: atom_id res chain seq x y z
N MET A 1 -21.72 -24.03 13.84
CA MET A 1 -20.76 -23.39 14.76
C MET A 1 -20.36 -22.07 14.16
N SER A 2 -20.78 -20.96 14.75
CA SER A 2 -20.51 -19.60 14.27
C SER A 2 -19.00 -19.35 14.23
N SER A 3 -18.45 -19.16 13.02
CA SER A 3 -17.10 -18.63 12.85
C SER A 3 -17.12 -17.18 13.30
N ALA A 4 -16.79 -16.92 14.57
CA ALA A 4 -16.48 -15.57 15.01
C ALA A 4 -15.46 -14.98 14.03
N GLU A 5 -15.87 -13.97 13.26
CA GLU A 5 -15.00 -13.27 12.33
C GLU A 5 -13.74 -12.84 13.08
N LYS A 6 -12.60 -13.39 12.69
CA LYS A 6 -11.32 -13.11 13.33
C LYS A 6 -10.91 -11.69 12.96
N SER A 7 -11.33 -10.72 13.76
CA SER A 7 -10.96 -9.34 13.57
C SER A 7 -9.48 -9.09 13.93
N VAL A 8 -8.84 -8.16 13.23
CA VAL A 8 -7.44 -7.78 13.43
C VAL A 8 -7.31 -6.29 13.69
N TYR A 9 -6.21 -5.90 14.33
CA TYR A 9 -5.91 -4.50 14.64
C TYR A 9 -4.46 -4.19 14.27
N PHE A 10 -4.26 -3.18 13.43
CA PHE A 10 -2.94 -2.67 13.09
C PHE A 10 -2.51 -1.61 14.10
N ASP A 11 -1.22 -1.62 14.46
CA ASP A 11 -0.63 -0.63 15.36
C ASP A 11 -0.38 0.69 14.61
N VAL A 12 -1.47 1.39 14.31
CA VAL A 12 -1.54 2.70 13.65
C VAL A 12 -2.53 3.58 14.39
N ASP A 13 -2.26 4.89 14.44
CA ASP A 13 -3.16 5.84 15.10
C ASP A 13 -4.42 6.10 14.28
N LYS A 14 -4.32 5.95 12.95
CA LYS A 14 -5.40 6.24 12.02
C LYS A 14 -5.30 5.44 10.73
N VAL A 15 -6.44 5.14 10.13
CA VAL A 15 -6.56 4.64 8.76
C VAL A 15 -7.20 5.72 7.90
N PHE A 16 -6.52 6.10 6.83
CA PHE A 16 -7.05 6.98 5.78
C PHE A 16 -7.36 6.14 4.55
N CYS A 17 -8.51 6.36 3.93
CA CYS A 17 -8.83 5.82 2.62
C CYS A 17 -9.04 6.96 1.63
N ILE A 18 -8.17 7.06 0.62
CA ILE A 18 -8.30 8.05 -0.45
C ILE A 18 -9.41 7.58 -1.38
N SER A 19 -10.38 8.45 -1.64
CA SER A 19 -11.47 8.16 -2.58
C SER A 19 -11.90 9.41 -3.33
N ILE A 20 -12.30 9.25 -4.57
CA ILE A 20 -12.90 10.35 -5.34
C ILE A 20 -14.31 10.62 -4.80
N LYS A 21 -14.67 11.89 -4.62
CA LYS A 21 -15.98 12.30 -4.03
C LYS A 21 -17.18 11.54 -4.61
N ASN A 22 -17.23 11.42 -5.93
CA ASN A 22 -18.36 10.83 -6.66
C ASN A 22 -18.35 9.28 -6.71
N ARG A 23 -17.41 8.60 -6.02
CA ARG A 23 -17.30 7.12 -5.98
C ARG A 23 -17.79 6.53 -4.66
N SER A 24 -19.06 6.76 -4.32
CA SER A 24 -19.67 6.15 -3.12
C SER A 24 -19.69 4.62 -3.18
N ASP A 25 -19.88 4.07 -4.38
CA ASP A 25 -19.81 2.63 -4.68
C ASP A 25 -18.50 2.00 -4.16
N ARG A 26 -17.36 2.65 -4.40
CA ARG A 26 -16.05 2.16 -3.94
C ARG A 26 -15.88 2.26 -2.43
N ARG A 27 -16.40 3.32 -1.82
CA ARG A 27 -16.35 3.48 -0.37
C ARG A 27 -17.14 2.38 0.34
N ASP A 28 -18.31 2.04 -0.18
CA ASP A 28 -19.12 0.93 0.33
C ASP A 28 -18.40 -0.41 0.17
N SER A 29 -17.68 -0.60 -0.95
CA SER A 29 -16.84 -1.78 -1.16
C SER A 29 -15.70 -1.86 -0.14
N ILE A 30 -14.96 -0.78 0.10
CA ILE A 30 -13.86 -0.73 1.08
C ILE A 30 -14.35 -1.05 2.50
N ILE A 31 -15.50 -0.51 2.91
CA ILE A 31 -16.06 -0.80 4.25
C ILE A 31 -16.32 -2.30 4.42
N LYS A 32 -16.83 -2.98 3.39
CA LYS A 32 -17.08 -4.42 3.41
C LYS A 32 -15.78 -5.22 3.38
N GLU A 33 -14.89 -4.89 2.45
CA GLU A 33 -13.62 -5.57 2.22
C GLU A 33 -12.71 -5.54 3.46
N PHE A 34 -12.65 -4.39 4.14
CA PHE A 34 -11.82 -4.17 5.32
C PHE A 34 -12.58 -4.29 6.65
N SER A 35 -13.79 -4.87 6.65
CA SER A 35 -14.63 -5.05 7.85
C SER A 35 -13.95 -5.82 8.99
N SER A 36 -13.01 -6.71 8.65
CA SER A 36 -12.21 -7.45 9.63
C SER A 36 -11.12 -6.62 10.31
N ILE A 37 -10.79 -5.42 9.80
CA ILE A 37 -9.89 -4.46 10.46
C ILE A 37 -10.69 -3.61 11.45
N LYS A 38 -10.30 -3.64 12.73
CA LYS A 38 -10.95 -2.87 13.80
C LYS A 38 -10.57 -1.39 13.84
N ASN A 39 -9.52 -0.99 13.12
CA ASN A 39 -9.12 0.42 13.05
C ASN A 39 -10.16 1.21 12.23
N PRO A 40 -10.71 2.32 12.76
CA PRO A 40 -11.71 3.10 12.04
C PRO A 40 -11.11 3.76 10.79
N ILE A 41 -11.80 3.62 9.67
CA ILE A 41 -11.43 4.21 8.38
C ILE A 41 -12.01 5.63 8.29
N GLU A 42 -11.14 6.60 7.99
CA GLU A 42 -11.54 7.95 7.60
C GLU A 42 -11.33 8.15 6.10
N PHE A 43 -12.39 8.52 5.39
CA PHE A 43 -12.31 8.79 3.96
C PHE A 43 -11.77 10.19 3.69
N ILE A 44 -10.68 10.23 2.93
CA ILE A 44 -10.08 11.46 2.41
C ILE A 44 -10.63 11.66 1.01
N LEU A 45 -11.66 12.50 0.91
CA LEU A 45 -12.37 12.74 -0.32
C LEU A 45 -11.64 13.77 -1.18
N VAL A 46 -11.30 13.40 -2.41
CA VAL A 46 -10.54 14.24 -3.34
C VAL A 46 -11.31 14.48 -4.63
N ASP A 47 -11.02 15.62 -5.26
CA ASP A 47 -11.48 15.92 -6.62
C ASP A 47 -10.51 15.32 -7.63
N ARG A 48 -11.02 14.89 -8.78
CA ARG A 48 -10.19 14.40 -9.88
C ARG A 48 -9.41 15.56 -10.48
N ASN A 49 -8.09 15.38 -10.63
CA ASN A 49 -7.28 16.25 -11.48
C ASN A 49 -7.37 15.74 -12.92
N LYS A 50 -8.21 16.38 -13.73
CA LYS A 50 -8.45 15.97 -15.13
C LYS A 50 -7.24 16.21 -16.04
N GLU A 51 -6.45 17.25 -15.76
CA GLU A 51 -5.28 17.59 -16.57
C GLU A 51 -4.10 16.66 -16.29
N ASN A 52 -3.90 16.30 -15.01
CA ASN A 52 -2.85 15.39 -14.60
C ASN A 52 -3.32 14.48 -13.46
N PRO A 53 -3.95 13.34 -13.78
CA PRO A 53 -4.44 12.37 -12.79
C PRO A 53 -3.33 11.80 -11.90
N GLU A 54 -2.11 11.60 -12.45
CA GLU A 54 -0.97 11.12 -11.66
C GLU A 54 -0.53 12.13 -10.60
N LYS A 55 -0.53 13.42 -10.94
CA LYS A 55 -0.29 14.49 -9.97
C LYS A 55 -1.41 14.53 -8.93
N GLY A 56 -2.67 14.38 -9.33
CA GLY A 56 -3.81 14.29 -8.41
C GLY A 56 -3.66 13.15 -7.39
N CYS A 57 -3.29 11.95 -7.85
CA CYS A 57 -2.97 10.81 -7.00
C CYS A 57 -1.80 11.13 -6.05
N TYR A 58 -0.70 11.67 -6.58
CA TYR A 58 0.46 12.07 -5.78
C TYR A 58 0.09 13.07 -4.67
N ASP A 59 -0.63 14.13 -5.01
CA ASP A 59 -1.05 15.19 -4.09
C ASP A 59 -1.97 14.64 -2.99
N SER A 60 -2.81 13.66 -3.31
CA SER A 60 -3.69 12.99 -2.34
C SER A 60 -2.90 12.24 -1.26
N HIS A 61 -1.85 11.50 -1.63
CA HIS A 61 -0.99 10.85 -0.64
C HIS A 61 -0.15 11.84 0.17
N VAL A 62 0.34 12.92 -0.45
CA VAL A 62 1.02 14.01 0.26
C VAL A 62 0.07 14.68 1.26
N HIS A 63 -1.20 14.85 0.90
CA HIS A 63 -2.23 15.39 1.79
C HIS A 63 -2.43 14.49 3.01
N CYS A 64 -2.57 13.17 2.84
CA CYS A 64 -2.65 12.22 3.97
C CYS A 64 -1.43 12.31 4.90
N ALA A 65 -0.22 12.43 4.35
CA ALA A 65 0.99 12.60 5.14
C ALA A 65 0.98 13.91 5.93
N ARG A 66 0.55 15.03 5.33
CA ARG A 66 0.42 16.33 6.02
C ARG A 66 -0.63 16.27 7.13
N LEU A 67 -1.76 15.63 6.88
CA LEU A 67 -2.82 15.43 7.86
C LEU A 67 -2.31 14.63 9.06
N ALA A 68 -1.61 13.52 8.82
CA ALA A 68 -0.99 12.73 9.88
C ALA A 68 -0.01 13.55 10.75
N LEU A 69 0.80 14.42 10.13
CA LEU A 69 1.71 15.29 10.86
C LEU A 69 0.96 16.34 11.69
N LYS A 70 -0.07 16.97 11.10
CA LYS A 70 -0.92 17.96 11.77
C LYS A 70 -1.60 17.39 13.02
N HIS A 71 -2.09 16.16 12.94
CA HIS A 71 -2.72 15.47 14.08
C HIS A 71 -1.73 14.77 15.02
N ASN A 72 -0.43 14.98 14.81
CA ASN A 72 0.63 14.42 15.63
C ASN A 72 0.65 12.87 15.67
N TYR A 73 0.12 12.21 14.64
CA TYR A 73 0.13 10.75 14.54
C TYR A 73 1.56 10.22 14.39
N LYS A 74 1.80 9.06 15.02
CA LYS A 74 3.05 8.30 14.97
C LYS A 74 3.07 7.40 13.74
N ARG A 75 1.95 6.77 13.39
CA ARG A 75 1.80 5.89 12.23
C ARG A 75 0.38 5.98 11.67
N VAL A 76 0.27 5.96 10.34
CA VAL A 76 -1.00 5.91 9.63
C VAL A 76 -0.99 4.80 8.59
N LEU A 77 -2.10 4.09 8.46
CA LEU A 77 -2.39 3.22 7.31
C LEU A 77 -3.10 4.06 6.25
N ILE A 78 -2.62 4.00 5.02
CA ILE A 78 -3.20 4.67 3.86
C ILE A 78 -3.69 3.59 2.90
N LEU A 79 -4.95 3.69 2.52
CA LEU A 79 -5.64 2.86 1.56
C LEU A 79 -6.06 3.69 0.33
N GLU A 80 -6.12 3.07 -0.84
CA GLU A 80 -6.88 3.56 -1.99
C GLU A 80 -8.25 2.85 -2.03
N ASP A 81 -9.23 3.46 -2.69
CA ASP A 81 -10.60 2.96 -2.73
C ASP A 81 -10.82 1.73 -3.62
N ASP A 82 -9.76 1.23 -4.22
CA ASP A 82 -9.69 0.00 -5.00
C ASP A 82 -8.79 -1.05 -4.33
N ALA A 83 -8.46 -0.92 -3.04
CA ALA A 83 -7.72 -1.95 -2.33
C ALA A 83 -8.58 -3.19 -2.00
N THR A 84 -8.00 -4.37 -2.11
CA THR A 84 -8.53 -5.65 -1.59
C THR A 84 -7.84 -6.04 -0.30
N PHE A 85 -8.44 -6.94 0.48
CA PHE A 85 -7.88 -7.42 1.74
C PHE A 85 -7.99 -8.94 1.88
N PHE A 86 -6.85 -9.61 1.86
CA PHE A 86 -6.78 -11.02 2.22
C PHE A 86 -6.73 -11.12 3.74
N ALA A 87 -7.86 -11.46 4.36
CA ALA A 87 -8.01 -11.55 5.81
C ALA A 87 -6.83 -12.32 6.45
N PRO A 88 -5.92 -11.61 7.16
CA PRO A 88 -4.69 -12.22 7.63
C PRO A 88 -4.93 -12.96 8.94
N GLU A 89 -4.06 -13.92 9.23
CA GLU A 89 -4.01 -14.50 10.56
C GLU A 89 -3.59 -13.46 11.60
N GLN A 90 -4.17 -13.52 12.81
CA GLN A 90 -3.79 -12.66 13.94
C GLN A 90 -2.28 -12.69 14.22
N LYS A 91 -1.64 -13.86 14.03
CA LYS A 91 -0.20 -14.03 14.21
C LYS A 91 0.62 -13.21 13.20
N GLN A 92 0.14 -13.09 11.96
CA GLN A 92 0.78 -12.28 10.93
C GLN A 92 0.68 -10.80 11.30
N VAL A 93 -0.50 -10.32 11.68
CA VAL A 93 -0.70 -8.92 12.12
C VAL A 93 0.12 -8.60 13.37
N SER A 94 0.20 -9.54 14.33
CA SER A 94 1.04 -9.38 15.53
C SER A 94 2.52 -9.20 15.17
N ARG A 95 3.04 -9.95 14.20
CA ARG A 95 4.42 -9.82 13.70
C ARG A 95 4.64 -8.49 12.99
N ILE A 96 3.67 -8.02 12.20
CA ILE A 96 3.69 -6.71 11.56
C ILE A 96 3.76 -5.62 12.63
N ASN A 97 2.84 -5.63 13.60
CA ASN A 97 2.78 -4.64 14.68
C ASN A 97 4.08 -4.60 15.49
N ASN A 98 4.64 -5.77 15.85
CA ASN A 98 5.94 -5.84 16.52
C ASN A 98 7.06 -5.20 15.67
N PHE A 99 7.06 -5.44 14.35
CA PHE A 99 8.04 -4.85 13.44
C PHE A 99 7.91 -3.33 13.39
N LEU A 100 6.67 -2.83 13.28
CA LEU A 100 6.38 -1.40 13.25
C LEU A 100 6.83 -0.70 14.54
N ARG A 101 6.66 -1.33 15.71
CA ARG A 101 7.14 -0.78 16.99
C ARG A 101 8.66 -0.77 17.11
N ILE A 102 9.30 -1.90 16.81
CA ILE A 102 10.74 -2.09 17.09
C ILE A 102 11.61 -1.46 16.00
N ARG A 103 11.23 -1.64 14.73
CA ARG A 103 12.04 -1.17 13.58
C ARG A 103 11.55 0.16 13.02
N ASN A 104 10.30 0.55 13.30
CA ASN A 104 9.70 1.84 12.91
C ASN A 104 10.07 2.30 11.48
N PRO A 105 9.80 1.47 10.46
CA PRO A 105 10.17 1.80 9.09
C PRO A 105 9.47 3.06 8.60
N SER A 106 10.08 3.79 7.66
CA SER A 106 9.41 4.93 7.03
C SER A 106 8.22 4.53 6.17
N LEU A 107 8.29 3.36 5.51
CA LEU A 107 7.26 2.84 4.64
C LEU A 107 7.15 1.32 4.80
N PHE A 108 5.93 0.82 5.03
CA PHE A 108 5.62 -0.59 5.15
C PHE A 108 4.38 -0.92 4.30
N TYR A 109 4.52 -1.74 3.28
CA TYR A 109 3.42 -2.17 2.42
C TYR A 109 2.62 -3.33 3.04
N LEU A 110 1.30 -3.29 2.89
CA LEU A 110 0.46 -4.48 3.08
C LEU A 110 0.27 -5.24 1.76
N GLY A 111 0.47 -4.54 0.64
CA GLY A 111 0.34 -5.07 -0.71
C GLY A 111 1.06 -4.20 -1.74
N GLY A 112 1.30 -4.76 -2.91
CA GLY A 112 1.90 -4.05 -4.03
C GLY A 112 2.14 -4.96 -5.23
N MET A 113 2.49 -4.35 -6.36
CA MET A 113 3.09 -5.05 -7.50
C MET A 113 4.53 -5.45 -7.14
N ILE A 114 4.84 -6.73 -7.32
CA ILE A 114 6.11 -7.33 -6.91
C ILE A 114 7.22 -6.91 -7.86
N GLY A 115 8.09 -6.02 -7.38
CA GLY A 115 9.37 -5.75 -8.03
C GLY A 115 10.48 -6.66 -7.48
N ARG A 116 10.93 -6.40 -6.25
CA ARG A 116 11.96 -7.19 -5.56
C ARG A 116 11.64 -7.38 -4.09
N MET A 117 11.94 -8.55 -3.56
CA MET A 117 11.86 -8.85 -2.13
C MET A 117 13.16 -9.47 -1.64
N TRP A 118 13.54 -9.16 -0.40
CA TRP A 118 14.68 -9.73 0.31
C TRP A 118 14.22 -10.18 1.69
N LEU A 119 14.60 -11.40 2.06
CA LEU A 119 14.42 -11.88 3.42
C LEU A 119 15.22 -10.99 4.37
N ILE A 120 14.71 -10.86 5.59
CA ILE A 120 15.38 -10.23 6.72
C ILE A 120 15.21 -11.15 7.93
N PRO A 121 15.99 -11.01 9.01
CA PRO A 121 15.82 -11.81 10.23
C PRO A 121 14.57 -11.35 11.03
N TRP A 122 13.41 -11.36 10.38
CA TRP A 122 12.11 -11.05 10.96
C TRP A 122 11.03 -11.90 10.28
N PRO A 123 10.46 -12.91 10.98
CA PRO A 123 9.45 -13.78 10.39
C PRO A 123 8.24 -13.01 9.86
N GLY A 124 7.83 -13.31 8.62
CA GLY A 124 6.66 -12.71 7.98
C GLY A 124 6.84 -11.26 7.53
N VAL A 125 8.06 -10.72 7.57
CA VAL A 125 8.39 -9.39 7.04
C VAL A 125 9.58 -9.49 6.10
N VAL A 126 9.54 -8.72 5.03
CA VAL A 126 10.60 -8.66 4.01
C VAL A 126 11.00 -7.22 3.76
N ARG A 127 12.24 -7.00 3.33
CA ARG A 127 12.64 -5.74 2.68
C ARG A 127 12.15 -5.82 1.23
N CYS A 128 11.63 -4.73 0.67
CA CYS A 128 11.04 -4.80 -0.67
C CYS A 128 11.22 -3.54 -1.54
N ARG A 129 11.17 -3.72 -2.86
CA ARG A 129 10.91 -2.65 -3.83
C ARG A 129 9.65 -3.05 -4.57
N LEU A 130 8.54 -2.50 -4.11
CA LEU A 130 7.22 -2.69 -4.72
C LEU A 130 6.81 -1.41 -5.45
N THR A 131 5.86 -1.55 -6.36
CA THR A 131 5.08 -0.44 -6.93
C THR A 131 3.61 -0.65 -6.58
N GLY A 132 2.75 0.34 -6.85
CA GLY A 132 1.39 0.40 -6.32
C GLY A 132 1.33 0.98 -4.90
N THR A 133 0.23 1.66 -4.61
CA THR A 133 0.01 2.43 -3.38
C THR A 133 -1.35 2.16 -2.74
N HIS A 134 -1.98 1.04 -3.11
CA HIS A 134 -3.32 0.68 -2.66
C HIS A 134 -3.43 0.40 -1.16
N ALA A 135 -2.39 -0.12 -0.49
CA ALA A 135 -2.39 -0.32 0.96
C ALA A 135 -0.99 -0.30 1.58
N TYR A 136 -0.70 0.72 2.39
CA TYR A 136 0.60 0.88 3.04
C TYR A 136 0.56 1.75 4.30
N ILE A 137 1.55 1.54 5.18
CA ILE A 137 1.72 2.26 6.44
C ILE A 137 2.91 3.21 6.32
N LEU A 138 2.70 4.45 6.75
CA LEU A 138 3.77 5.42 6.97
C LEU A 138 3.97 5.66 8.46
N SER A 139 5.22 5.65 8.91
CA SER A 139 5.57 6.27 10.19
C SER A 139 5.63 7.79 10.05
N ARG A 140 5.70 8.50 11.18
CA ARG A 140 5.89 9.95 11.22
C ARG A 140 7.08 10.41 10.38
N LYS A 141 8.21 9.69 10.42
CA LYS A 141 9.39 9.96 9.57
C LYS A 141 9.08 9.80 8.09
N GLY A 142 8.28 8.78 7.73
CA GLY A 142 7.79 8.59 6.37
C GLY A 142 6.88 9.73 5.92
N CYS A 143 5.97 10.17 6.79
CA CYS A 143 5.08 11.30 6.56
C CYS A 143 5.86 12.60 6.37
N GLN A 144 6.87 12.90 7.20
CA GLN A 144 7.73 14.08 7.03
C GLN A 144 8.41 14.09 5.65
N LYS A 145 8.99 12.95 5.27
CA LYS A 145 9.65 12.80 3.99
C LYS A 145 8.70 13.04 2.82
N LEU A 146 7.52 12.42 2.84
CA LEU A 146 6.51 12.59 1.79
C LEU A 146 5.89 14.00 1.79
N ALA A 147 5.62 14.59 2.96
CA ALA A 147 5.03 15.93 3.05
C ALA A 147 5.95 17.02 2.47
N SER A 148 7.27 16.82 2.59
CA SER A 148 8.31 17.71 2.06
C SER A 148 8.59 17.54 0.57
N SER A 149 8.07 16.49 -0.08
CA SER A 149 8.38 16.21 -1.46
C SER A 149 7.53 17.04 -2.42
N LYS A 150 8.04 17.21 -3.64
CA LYS A 150 7.36 17.91 -4.73
C LYS A 150 7.11 16.93 -5.87
N TYR A 151 6.00 17.11 -6.56
CA TYR A 151 5.72 16.36 -7.78
C TYR A 151 6.66 16.81 -8.90
N GLU A 152 7.52 15.91 -9.36
CA GLU A 152 8.54 16.15 -10.40
C GLU A 152 8.25 15.30 -11.65
N GLY A 153 6.97 15.08 -11.97
CA GLY A 153 6.57 14.23 -13.10
C GLY A 153 6.70 12.72 -12.86
N ILE A 154 6.99 12.31 -11.62
CA ILE A 154 7.12 10.90 -11.23
C ILE A 154 5.90 10.51 -10.38
N ALA A 155 5.21 9.45 -10.78
CA ALA A 155 4.09 8.88 -10.03
C ALA A 155 4.50 8.44 -8.62
N ILE A 156 3.54 8.43 -7.68
CA ILE A 156 3.80 8.19 -6.26
C ILE A 156 4.47 6.84 -5.97
N ASP A 157 4.07 5.79 -6.68
CA ASP A 157 4.64 4.45 -6.55
C ASP A 157 6.12 4.40 -6.94
N SER A 158 6.47 5.08 -8.03
CA SER A 158 7.82 5.25 -8.52
C SER A 158 8.64 6.12 -7.56
N TYR A 159 8.04 7.17 -6.99
CA TYR A 159 8.66 7.99 -5.96
C TYR A 159 9.01 7.16 -4.72
N PHE A 160 8.08 6.34 -4.21
CA PHE A 160 8.35 5.43 -3.10
C PHE A 160 9.43 4.41 -3.41
N CYS A 161 9.34 3.72 -4.56
CA CYS A 161 10.32 2.70 -4.94
C CYS A 161 11.76 3.26 -5.02
N ARG A 162 11.90 4.52 -5.49
CA ARG A 162 13.21 5.19 -5.65
C ARG A 162 13.71 5.84 -4.37
N LYS A 163 12.82 6.47 -3.59
CA LYS A 163 13.22 7.35 -2.48
C LYS A 163 13.01 6.71 -1.11
N PHE A 164 12.25 5.62 -0.98
CA PHE A 164 11.98 4.99 0.31
C PHE A 164 12.69 3.65 0.47
N LYS A 165 13.24 3.47 1.67
CA LYS A 165 13.60 2.14 2.16
C LYS A 165 12.33 1.50 2.73
N ALA A 166 11.74 0.58 1.98
CA ALA A 166 10.44 -0.01 2.27
C ALA A 166 10.49 -1.45 2.78
N TYR A 167 9.52 -1.82 3.58
CA TYR A 167 9.31 -3.19 4.03
C TYR A 167 7.90 -3.63 3.64
N SER A 168 7.60 -4.92 3.73
CA SER A 168 6.27 -5.46 3.47
C SER A 168 6.04 -6.68 4.33
N CYS A 169 4.78 -7.00 4.61
CA CYS A 169 4.43 -8.33 5.10
C CYS A 169 4.69 -9.37 4.00
N TYR A 170 4.93 -10.61 4.43
CA TYR A 170 5.01 -11.78 3.57
C TYR A 170 4.23 -12.96 4.21
N PRO A 171 3.31 -13.58 3.47
CA PRO A 171 2.75 -13.12 2.19
C PRO A 171 2.13 -11.71 2.29
N ILE A 172 2.03 -11.00 1.16
CA ILE A 172 1.21 -9.77 1.10
C ILE A 172 -0.25 -10.10 1.44
N ILE A 173 -0.96 -9.13 2.01
CA ILE A 173 -2.33 -9.29 2.52
C ILE A 173 -3.32 -8.35 1.83
N SER A 174 -2.88 -7.69 0.76
CA SER A 174 -3.70 -6.74 0.01
C SER A 174 -3.23 -6.65 -1.44
N GLN A 175 -4.16 -6.41 -2.36
CA GLN A 175 -3.92 -6.14 -3.78
C GLN A 175 -4.80 -4.97 -4.23
N GLN A 176 -4.66 -4.56 -5.49
CA GLN A 176 -5.66 -3.72 -6.13
C GLN A 176 -6.80 -4.63 -6.61
N GLN A 177 -8.02 -4.11 -6.61
CA GLN A 177 -9.13 -4.73 -7.32
C GLN A 177 -8.76 -4.85 -8.81
N PRO A 178 -9.06 -5.98 -9.46
CA PRO A 178 -8.84 -6.14 -10.88
C PRO A 178 -9.58 -5.06 -11.70
N GLU A 179 -8.97 -4.65 -12.82
CA GLU A 179 -9.56 -3.65 -13.72
C GLU A 179 -10.94 -4.09 -14.28
N SER A 180 -11.20 -5.40 -14.34
CA SER A 180 -12.49 -5.99 -14.72
C SER A 180 -13.61 -5.70 -13.73
N ILE A 181 -13.28 -5.50 -12.45
CA ILE A 181 -14.25 -5.22 -11.38
C ILE A 181 -14.32 -3.71 -11.16
N ILE A 182 -13.16 -3.06 -11.04
CA ILE A 182 -13.06 -1.62 -10.79
C ILE A 182 -11.97 -1.05 -11.71
N SER A 183 -12.40 -0.38 -12.79
CA SER A 183 -11.46 0.26 -13.72
C SER A 183 -10.73 1.45 -13.08
N SER A 184 -9.43 1.57 -13.31
CA SER A 184 -8.63 2.70 -12.85
C SER A 184 -8.83 3.90 -13.77
N ASP A 185 -9.26 5.02 -13.18
CA ASP A 185 -9.49 6.28 -13.90
C ASP A 185 -8.19 6.92 -14.47
N ILE A 186 -7.02 6.31 -14.24
CA ILE A 186 -5.70 6.82 -14.67
C ILE A 186 -5.19 6.06 -15.92
N MET A 187 -5.81 4.95 -16.30
CA MET A 187 -5.34 4.12 -17.43
C MET A 187 -5.34 4.88 -18.76
N ASP A 188 -6.42 5.58 -19.10
CA ASP A 188 -6.51 6.33 -20.35
C ASP A 188 -5.38 7.36 -20.47
N TYR A 189 -5.10 8.08 -19.37
CA TYR A 189 -4.00 9.04 -19.32
C TYR A 189 -2.63 8.37 -19.52
N ARG A 190 -2.43 7.18 -18.93
CA ARG A 190 -1.18 6.42 -19.06
C ARG A 190 -1.01 5.78 -20.43
N ASP A 191 -2.08 5.33 -21.06
CA ASP A 191 -2.00 4.79 -22.41
C ASP A 191 -1.61 5.91 -23.39
N LEU A 192 -2.30 7.06 -23.31
CA LEU A 192 -2.02 8.23 -24.14
C LEU A 192 -0.61 8.80 -23.97
N ASN A 193 -0.08 8.85 -22.74
CA ASN A 193 1.20 9.53 -22.45
C ASN A 193 2.40 8.60 -22.26
N LYS A 194 2.19 7.31 -22.01
CA LYS A 194 3.26 6.35 -21.67
C LYS A 194 3.17 5.02 -22.44
N GLY A 195 2.16 4.82 -23.29
CA GLY A 195 2.01 3.64 -24.13
C GLY A 195 1.88 2.33 -23.35
N SER A 196 1.35 2.37 -22.12
CA SER A 196 1.23 1.20 -21.26
C SER A 196 -0.15 0.57 -21.37
N LYS A 197 -0.24 -0.58 -22.06
CA LYS A 197 -1.48 -1.35 -22.26
C LYS A 197 -1.63 -2.60 -21.39
N ASN A 198 -0.79 -2.78 -20.37
CA ASN A 198 -0.87 -3.97 -19.54
C ASN A 198 -2.09 -3.84 -18.61
N LEU A 199 -3.19 -4.47 -19.03
CA LEU A 199 -4.40 -4.64 -18.22
C LEU A 199 -4.04 -5.46 -16.97
N LYS A 200 -4.45 -4.97 -15.80
CA LYS A 200 -4.25 -5.64 -14.51
C LYS A 200 -5.51 -6.40 -14.13
N ASP A 201 -5.74 -7.47 -14.85
CA ASP A 201 -6.85 -8.39 -14.61
C ASP A 201 -6.57 -9.34 -13.43
N GLU A 202 -7.49 -10.27 -13.21
CA GLU A 202 -7.41 -11.28 -12.15
C GLU A 202 -6.17 -12.18 -12.32
N GLU A 203 -5.83 -12.55 -13.56
CA GLU A 203 -4.67 -13.39 -13.86
C GLU A 203 -3.37 -12.67 -13.49
N TYR A 204 -3.24 -11.39 -13.85
CA TYR A 204 -2.11 -10.57 -13.43
C TYR A 204 -1.94 -10.55 -11.91
N TRP A 205 -3.03 -10.33 -11.16
CA TRP A 205 -2.95 -10.26 -9.70
C TRP A 205 -2.64 -11.62 -9.04
N LYS A 206 -3.10 -12.71 -9.63
CA LYS A 206 -2.73 -14.08 -9.25
C LYS A 206 -1.24 -14.34 -9.50
N GLU A 207 -0.74 -14.03 -10.68
CA GLU A 207 0.70 -14.15 -11.00
C GLU A 207 1.56 -13.27 -10.10
N ASN A 208 1.12 -12.04 -9.85
CA ASN A 208 1.79 -11.10 -8.95
C ASN A 208 1.92 -11.72 -7.55
N PHE A 209 0.85 -12.33 -7.02
CA PHE A 209 0.88 -13.02 -5.72
C PHE A 209 1.89 -14.17 -5.69
N GLU A 210 1.87 -15.06 -6.70
CA GLU A 210 2.75 -16.22 -6.76
C GLU A 210 4.22 -15.86 -6.98
N SER A 211 4.48 -14.71 -7.63
CA SER A 211 5.84 -14.23 -7.90
C SER A 211 6.65 -13.91 -6.63
N GLN A 212 6.01 -13.71 -5.47
CA GLN A 212 6.68 -13.39 -4.21
C GLN A 212 7.76 -14.43 -3.85
N LYS A 213 7.43 -15.73 -3.94
CA LYS A 213 8.36 -16.84 -3.65
C LYS A 213 9.56 -16.81 -4.59
N LYS A 214 9.31 -16.60 -5.89
CA LYS A 214 10.36 -16.49 -6.92
C LYS A 214 11.26 -15.28 -6.67
N SER A 215 10.68 -14.15 -6.28
CA SER A 215 11.39 -12.91 -5.96
C SER A 215 12.34 -13.10 -4.75
N LEU A 216 11.85 -13.73 -3.68
CA LEU A 216 12.67 -14.06 -2.51
C LEU A 216 13.81 -15.02 -2.85
N LYS A 217 13.51 -16.09 -3.60
CA LYS A 217 14.53 -17.05 -4.07
C LYS A 217 15.59 -16.38 -4.94
N LYS A 218 15.22 -15.55 -5.90
CA LYS A 218 16.19 -14.87 -6.80
C LYS A 218 17.15 -13.94 -6.07
N ASN A 219 16.72 -13.37 -4.94
CA ASN A 219 17.44 -12.30 -4.26
C ASN A 219 18.13 -12.76 -2.95
N TRP A 220 18.19 -14.08 -2.71
CA TRP A 220 18.70 -14.66 -1.46
C TRP A 220 20.13 -14.23 -1.10
N ALA A 221 21.04 -14.11 -2.07
CA ALA A 221 22.43 -13.72 -1.80
C ALA A 221 22.55 -12.31 -1.18
N ARG A 222 21.64 -11.39 -1.53
CA ARG A 222 21.60 -10.05 -0.91
C ARG A 222 21.09 -10.07 0.52
N THR A 223 20.25 -11.04 0.88
CA THR A 223 19.89 -11.31 2.28
C THR A 223 21.14 -11.67 3.08
N PHE A 224 21.98 -12.55 2.54
CA PHE A 224 23.18 -13.04 3.20
C PHE A 224 24.21 -11.93 3.47
N LEU A 225 24.38 -11.00 2.51
CA LEU A 225 25.35 -9.90 2.61
C LEU A 225 24.91 -8.72 3.52
N LEU A 226 23.88 -8.90 4.35
CA LEU A 226 23.37 -7.87 5.28
C LEU A 226 22.99 -6.51 4.65
N ARG A 227 22.86 -6.42 3.32
CA ARG A 227 22.48 -5.19 2.59
C ARG A 227 21.02 -4.76 2.82
N TYR A 228 20.36 -5.35 3.83
CA TYR A 228 19.06 -4.97 4.34
C TYR A 228 19.13 -3.98 5.51
N LEU A 229 20.31 -3.78 6.12
CA LEU A 229 20.62 -2.71 7.08
C LEU A 229 20.60 -1.33 6.43
#